data_AF-A0A7V2PCX5-F1
#
_entry.id   AF-A0A7V2PCX5-F1
#
_cell.length_a   1.000
_cell.length_b   1.000
_cell.length_c   1.000
_cell.angle_alpha   90.00
_cell.angle_beta   90.00
_cell.angle_gamma   90.00
#
_symmetry.space_group_name_H-M   'P 1'
#
loop_
_entity.id
_entity.type
_entity.pdbx_description
1 polymer ?
#
loop_
_entity_poly.entity_id
_entity_poly.type
_entity_poly.pdbx_seq_one_letter_code
_entity_poly.pdbx_strand_id
1 'polypeptide(L)'
;MLANYDPHMQPDPKLWLLMDESERLFLVKEYHQESDIEVPNMMLHCAFHLTVENQIAMGEELPVERKLKQLLGEGLDRHEAIHAIGSVLAEHIYHMLHDKRSSKDPNEEYFKELASLNAQSWISSYEDLE
;
A
#
# COMPACT_ATOMS: atom_id res chain seq x y z
N MET A 1 -19.13 -2.07 -13.00
CA MET A 1 -18.07 -1.17 -12.54
C MET A 1 -18.15 -1.10 -11.03
N LEU A 2 -17.00 -1.08 -10.35
CA LEU A 2 -16.95 -0.80 -8.91
C LEU A 2 -17.44 0.65 -8.73
N ALA A 3 -18.46 0.85 -7.90
CA ALA A 3 -19.06 2.17 -7.73
C ALA A 3 -18.38 2.98 -6.64
N ASN A 4 -17.99 2.31 -5.54
CA ASN A 4 -17.32 2.91 -4.39
C ASN A 4 -16.13 2.03 -4.00
N TYR A 5 -15.05 2.64 -3.52
CA TYR A 5 -13.91 1.97 -2.92
C TYR A 5 -13.98 2.05 -1.39
N ASP A 6 -13.61 0.96 -0.73
CA ASP A 6 -13.47 0.86 0.73
C ASP A 6 -12.18 0.09 1.02
N PRO A 7 -11.14 0.72 1.62
CA PRO A 7 -9.86 0.05 1.92
C PRO A 7 -10.00 -1.07 2.96
N HIS A 8 -11.10 -1.13 3.70
CA HIS A 8 -11.37 -2.22 4.64
C HIS A 8 -11.87 -3.49 3.92
N MET A 9 -12.32 -3.38 2.67
CA MET A 9 -12.89 -4.46 1.87
C MET A 9 -12.07 -4.70 0.61
N GLN A 10 -11.57 -5.92 0.42
CA GLN A 10 -10.80 -6.24 -0.78
C GLN A 10 -11.65 -6.07 -2.05
N PRO A 11 -11.25 -5.21 -3.01
CA PRO A 11 -11.90 -5.12 -4.31
C PRO A 11 -11.81 -6.46 -5.06
N ASP A 12 -12.80 -6.79 -5.90
CA ASP A 12 -12.66 -7.93 -6.81
C ASP A 12 -11.45 -7.68 -7.73
N PRO A 13 -10.41 -8.54 -7.71
CA PRO A 13 -9.16 -8.26 -8.41
C PRO A 13 -9.33 -8.09 -9.93
N LYS A 14 -10.27 -8.84 -10.54
CA LYS A 14 -10.51 -8.77 -11.98
C LYS A 14 -11.19 -7.47 -12.35
N LEU A 15 -12.24 -7.10 -11.62
CA LEU A 15 -12.94 -5.83 -11.83
C LEU A 15 -12.02 -4.66 -11.55
N TRP A 16 -11.21 -4.73 -10.49
CA TRP A 16 -10.23 -3.70 -10.14
C TRP A 16 -9.24 -3.48 -11.28
N LEU A 17 -8.56 -4.53 -11.75
CA LEU A 17 -7.54 -4.42 -12.79
C LEU A 17 -8.09 -4.04 -14.17
N LEU A 18 -9.39 -4.30 -14.43
CA LEU A 18 -10.06 -3.87 -15.67
C LEU A 18 -10.38 -2.37 -15.74
N MET A 19 -10.42 -1.68 -14.60
CA MET A 19 -10.70 -0.23 -14.55
C MET A 19 -9.52 0.60 -15.04
N ASP A 20 -9.79 1.83 -15.47
CA ASP A 20 -8.72 2.78 -15.77
C ASP A 20 -7.99 3.17 -14.47
N GLU A 21 -6.69 3.41 -14.56
CA GLU A 21 -5.89 3.78 -13.38
C GLU A 21 -6.35 5.10 -12.76
N SER A 22 -6.76 6.07 -13.59
CA SER A 22 -7.28 7.35 -13.11
C SER A 22 -8.62 7.22 -12.39
N GLU A 23 -9.47 6.28 -12.82
CA GLU A 23 -10.73 5.95 -12.14
C GLU A 23 -10.45 5.31 -10.78
N ARG A 24 -9.51 4.36 -10.70
CA ARG A 24 -9.10 3.76 -9.43
C ARG A 24 -8.51 4.81 -8.48
N LEU A 25 -7.64 5.69 -8.98
CA LEU A 25 -7.06 6.78 -8.19
C LEU A 25 -8.14 7.73 -7.66
N PHE A 26 -9.12 8.05 -8.49
CA PHE A 26 -10.25 8.88 -8.10
C PHE A 26 -11.04 8.24 -6.96
N LEU A 27 -11.37 6.95 -7.03
CA LEU A 27 -12.10 6.24 -5.98
C LEU A 27 -11.33 6.18 -4.65
N VAL A 28 -10.02 5.93 -4.70
CA VAL A 28 -9.18 5.95 -3.48
C VAL A 28 -9.18 7.35 -2.85
N LYS A 29 -9.09 8.39 -3.68
CA LYS A 29 -9.11 9.78 -3.22
C LYS A 29 -10.47 10.17 -2.63
N GLU A 30 -11.56 9.80 -3.29
CA GLU A 30 -12.92 10.08 -2.84
C GLU A 30 -13.14 9.52 -1.43
N TYR A 31 -12.77 8.26 -1.18
CA TYR A 31 -12.84 7.65 0.16
C TYR A 31 -12.11 8.49 1.23
N HIS A 32 -10.87 8.91 0.97
CA HIS A 32 -10.08 9.68 1.94
C HIS A 32 -10.64 11.08 2.18
N GLN A 33 -11.22 11.71 1.16
CA GLN A 33 -11.87 13.01 1.28
C GLN A 33 -13.18 12.92 2.07
N GLU A 34 -13.98 11.87 1.86
CA GLU A 34 -15.23 11.64 2.61
C GLU A 34 -14.99 11.24 4.06
N SER A 35 -13.84 10.60 4.34
CA SER A 35 -13.45 10.16 5.68
C SER A 35 -12.76 11.25 6.52
N ASP A 36 -12.63 12.47 5.99
CA ASP A 36 -11.97 13.63 6.63
C ASP A 36 -10.55 13.31 7.14
N ILE A 37 -9.81 12.49 6.38
CA ILE A 37 -8.44 12.07 6.74
C ILE A 37 -7.45 13.14 6.25
N GLU A 38 -6.82 13.84 7.19
CA GLU A 38 -5.76 14.80 6.86
C GLU A 38 -4.43 14.10 6.61
N VAL A 39 -3.88 14.30 5.40
CA VAL A 39 -2.54 13.83 5.01
C VAL A 39 -1.75 14.95 4.34
N PRO A 40 -0.41 14.99 4.48
CA PRO A 40 0.41 16.09 3.96
C PRO A 40 0.29 16.29 2.45
N ASN A 41 0.10 15.22 1.69
CA ASN A 41 -0.12 15.27 0.24
C ASN A 41 -1.12 14.19 -0.19
N MET A 42 -2.39 14.60 -0.33
CA MET A 42 -3.51 13.70 -0.66
C MET A 42 -3.27 12.88 -1.94
N MET A 43 -2.75 13.51 -3.00
CA MET A 43 -2.53 12.81 -4.26
C MET A 43 -1.48 11.70 -4.08
N LEU A 44 -0.33 12.05 -3.51
CA LEU A 44 0.77 11.11 -3.32
C LEU A 44 0.35 9.95 -2.40
N HIS A 45 -0.37 10.24 -1.32
CA HIS A 45 -0.94 9.22 -0.44
C HIS A 45 -1.85 8.24 -1.18
N CYS A 46 -2.79 8.77 -1.98
CA CYS A 46 -3.70 7.93 -2.78
C CYS A 46 -2.95 7.11 -3.85
N ALA A 47 -1.88 7.64 -4.42
CA ALA A 47 -1.05 6.92 -5.39
C ALA A 47 -0.33 5.72 -4.73
N PHE A 48 0.13 5.84 -3.49
CA PHE A 48 0.69 4.72 -2.74
C PHE A 48 -0.36 3.65 -2.45
N HIS A 49 -1.54 4.05 -1.96
CA HIS A 49 -2.68 3.15 -1.79
C HIS A 49 -3.01 2.37 -3.05
N LEU A 50 -3.20 3.09 -4.16
CA LEU A 50 -3.50 2.50 -5.46
C LEU A 50 -2.42 1.51 -5.90
N THR A 51 -1.14 1.84 -5.70
CA THR A 51 -0.03 0.95 -6.06
C THR A 51 -0.10 -0.34 -5.25
N VAL A 52 -0.34 -0.26 -3.95
CA VAL A 52 -0.47 -1.43 -3.06
C VAL A 52 -1.69 -2.26 -3.46
N GLU A 53 -2.84 -1.64 -3.74
CA GLU A 53 -4.04 -2.34 -4.21
C GLU A 53 -3.83 -3.08 -5.54
N ASN A 54 -3.14 -2.45 -6.48
CA ASN A 54 -2.77 -3.11 -7.74
C ASN A 54 -1.88 -4.32 -7.48
N GLN A 55 -0.88 -4.21 -6.60
CA GLN A 55 0.00 -5.32 -6.24
C GLN A 55 -0.76 -6.45 -5.54
N ILE A 56 -1.73 -6.14 -4.69
CA ILE A 56 -2.62 -7.13 -4.06
C ILE A 56 -3.49 -7.83 -5.12
N ALA A 57 -4.06 -7.06 -6.06
CA ALA A 57 -4.92 -7.59 -7.12
C ALA A 57 -4.17 -8.49 -8.12
N MET A 58 -2.85 -8.30 -8.29
CA MET A 58 -1.99 -9.20 -9.07
C MET A 58 -1.76 -10.57 -8.41
N GLY A 59 -2.18 -10.75 -7.15
CA GLY A 59 -2.13 -12.03 -6.45
C GLY A 59 -0.72 -12.56 -6.25
N GLU A 60 -0.49 -13.84 -6.57
CA GLU A 60 0.77 -14.56 -6.26
C GLU A 60 1.98 -14.11 -7.10
N GLU A 61 1.80 -13.23 -8.08
CA GLU A 61 2.92 -12.67 -8.86
C GLU A 61 3.87 -11.85 -7.99
N LEU A 62 3.35 -11.23 -6.92
CA LEU A 62 4.09 -10.39 -6.00
C LEU A 62 3.90 -10.86 -4.55
N PRO A 63 4.88 -10.63 -3.66
CA PRO A 63 4.78 -11.05 -2.26
C PRO A 63 3.74 -10.25 -1.44
N VAL A 64 3.13 -9.22 -2.04
CA VAL A 64 2.33 -8.19 -1.36
C VAL A 64 1.01 -8.74 -0.85
N GLU A 65 0.29 -9.56 -1.64
CA GLU A 65 -0.95 -10.20 -1.19
C GLU A 65 -0.71 -11.14 0.01
N ARG A 66 0.41 -11.87 -0.02
CA ARG A 66 0.82 -12.73 1.11
C ARG A 66 1.14 -11.90 2.35
N LYS A 67 1.86 -10.79 2.18
CA LYS A 67 2.18 -9.89 3.30
C LYS A 67 0.92 -9.27 3.90
N LEU A 68 -0.04 -8.84 3.07
CA LEU A 68 -1.33 -8.37 3.53
C LEU A 68 -2.01 -9.42 4.42
N LYS A 69 -2.15 -10.66 3.93
CA LYS A 69 -2.77 -11.77 4.69
C LYS A 69 -2.04 -12.03 6.02
N GLN A 70 -0.71 -11.91 6.04
CA GLN A 70 0.08 -12.04 7.27
C GLN A 70 -0.27 -10.92 8.27
N LEU A 71 -0.23 -9.65 7.86
CA LEU A 71 -0.52 -8.51 8.72
C LEU A 71 -1.94 -8.53 9.30
N LEU A 72 -2.92 -8.95 8.49
CA LEU A 72 -4.29 -9.20 8.95
C LEU A 72 -4.34 -10.29 10.03
N GLY A 73 -3.60 -11.38 9.84
CA GLY A 73 -3.47 -12.46 10.83
C GLY A 73 -2.74 -12.05 12.10
N GLU A 74 -1.94 -11.00 12.04
CA GLU A 74 -1.24 -10.37 13.18
C GLU A 74 -2.10 -9.31 13.89
N GLY A 75 -3.28 -8.98 13.36
CA GLY A 75 -4.29 -8.16 14.04
C GLY A 75 -4.49 -6.76 13.48
N LEU A 76 -3.79 -6.36 12.41
CA LEU A 76 -4.07 -5.10 11.73
C LEU A 76 -5.39 -5.19 10.95
N ASP A 77 -6.13 -4.09 10.87
CA ASP A 77 -7.18 -3.99 9.87
C ASP A 77 -6.58 -3.81 8.46
N ARG A 78 -7.39 -4.04 7.42
CA ARG A 78 -6.91 -4.03 6.03
C ARG A 78 -6.38 -2.67 5.60
N HIS A 79 -7.00 -1.59 6.06
CA HIS A 79 -6.57 -0.23 5.76
C HIS A 79 -5.23 0.07 6.43
N GLU A 80 -5.05 -0.31 7.69
CA GLU A 80 -3.77 -0.22 8.39
C GLU A 80 -2.68 -1.06 7.71
N ALA A 81 -3.02 -2.27 7.27
CA ALA A 81 -2.06 -3.13 6.58
C ALA A 81 -1.65 -2.55 5.21
N ILE A 82 -2.55 -1.88 4.49
CA ILE A 82 -2.19 -1.13 3.27
C ILE A 82 -1.26 0.03 3.60
N HIS A 83 -1.52 0.78 4.66
CA HIS A 83 -0.61 1.84 5.11
C HIS A 83 0.77 1.31 5.47
N ALA A 84 0.84 0.19 6.20
CA ALA A 84 2.09 -0.45 6.59
C ALA A 84 2.91 -0.91 5.37
N ILE A 85 2.27 -1.48 4.36
CA ILE A 85 2.94 -1.86 3.11
C ILE A 85 3.34 -0.60 2.30
N GLY A 86 2.45 0.39 2.26
CA GLY A 86 2.66 1.65 1.57
C GLY A 86 3.84 2.47 2.11
N SER A 87 4.09 2.42 3.42
CA SER A 87 5.25 3.09 4.03
C SER A 87 6.57 2.49 3.57
N VAL A 88 6.67 1.15 3.51
CA VAL A 88 7.85 0.44 2.98
C VAL A 88 8.06 0.79 1.49
N LEU A 89 6.98 0.87 0.71
CA LEU A 89 7.05 1.30 -0.69
C LEU A 89 7.53 2.76 -0.82
N ALA A 90 7.05 3.66 0.03
CA ALA A 90 7.45 5.07 0.02
C ALA A 90 8.93 5.24 0.37
N GLU A 91 9.41 4.55 1.40
CA GLU A 91 10.83 4.52 1.77
C GLU A 91 11.69 3.95 0.65
N HIS A 92 11.24 2.87 -0.01
CA HIS A 92 11.93 2.30 -1.15
C HIS A 92 12.08 3.30 -2.31
N ILE A 93 11.00 3.98 -2.71
CA ILE A 93 11.04 5.01 -3.76
C ILE A 93 11.95 6.17 -3.35
N TYR A 94 11.89 6.60 -2.08
CA TYR A 94 12.78 7.64 -1.57
C TYR A 94 14.25 7.24 -1.74
N HIS A 95 14.63 6.02 -1.36
CA HIS A 95 15.98 5.51 -1.56
C HIS A 95 16.36 5.41 -3.03
N MET A 96 15.45 4.97 -3.90
CA MET A 96 15.74 4.91 -5.35
C MET A 96 16.03 6.30 -5.95
N LEU A 97 15.37 7.34 -5.46
CA LEU A 97 15.53 8.71 -5.96
C LEU A 97 16.80 9.40 -5.43
N HIS A 98 17.25 9.05 -4.23
CA HIS A 98 18.33 9.74 -3.54
C HIS A 98 19.63 8.93 -3.48
N ASP A 99 19.55 7.61 -3.36
CA ASP A 99 20.71 6.73 -3.31
C ASP A 99 21.04 6.26 -4.73
N LYS A 100 22.30 6.39 -5.14
CA LYS A 100 22.81 5.79 -6.39
C LYS A 100 23.00 4.27 -6.27
N ARG A 101 21.99 3.54 -5.75
CA ARG A 101 22.08 2.08 -5.59
C ARG A 101 22.07 1.43 -6.97
N SER A 102 23.07 0.60 -7.23
CA SER A 102 23.20 -0.22 -8.44
C SER A 102 22.84 -1.67 -8.11
N SER A 103 21.57 -1.97 -7.84
CA SER A 103 21.11 -3.37 -7.88
C SER A 103 20.73 -3.73 -9.31
N LYS A 104 20.79 -5.02 -9.63
CA LYS A 104 20.40 -5.54 -10.96
C LYS A 104 18.87 -5.59 -11.11
N ASP A 105 18.16 -5.77 -10.00
CA ASP A 105 16.72 -5.59 -9.88
C ASP A 105 16.44 -4.54 -8.79
N PRO A 106 15.83 -3.39 -9.12
CA PRO A 106 15.50 -2.38 -8.13
C PRO A 106 14.53 -2.90 -7.06
N ASN A 107 13.67 -3.88 -7.35
CA ASN A 107 12.63 -4.33 -6.42
C ASN A 107 13.13 -5.32 -5.35
N GLU A 108 14.34 -5.87 -5.48
CA GLU A 108 14.87 -6.88 -4.55
C GLU A 108 14.89 -6.36 -3.11
N GLU A 109 15.33 -5.11 -2.92
CA GLU A 109 15.36 -4.48 -1.59
C GLU A 109 13.94 -4.20 -1.08
N TYR A 110 13.02 -3.74 -1.94
CA TYR A 110 11.61 -3.55 -1.56
C TYR A 110 11.01 -4.84 -1.00
N PHE A 111 11.21 -5.98 -1.69
CA PHE A 111 10.66 -7.25 -1.23
C PHE A 111 11.34 -7.78 0.03
N LYS A 112 12.62 -7.48 0.23
CA LYS A 112 13.35 -7.82 1.45
C LYS A 112 12.82 -7.04 2.65
N GLU A 113 12.61 -5.73 2.53
CA GLU A 113 12.04 -4.91 3.59
C GLU A 113 10.56 -5.24 3.83
N LEU A 114 9.81 -5.54 2.77
CA LEU A 114 8.44 -6.03 2.92
C LEU A 114 8.40 -7.34 3.71
N ALA A 115 9.37 -8.24 3.52
CA ALA A 115 9.42 -9.50 4.25
C ALA A 115 9.65 -9.31 5.76
N SER A 116 10.42 -8.29 6.18
CA SER A 116 10.71 -7.98 7.59
C SER A 116 9.55 -7.29 8.31
N LEU A 117 8.68 -6.58 7.56
CA LEU A 117 7.49 -5.91 8.09
C LEU A 117 6.56 -6.88 8.82
N ASN A 118 6.15 -6.48 10.03
CA ASN A 118 5.14 -7.14 10.87
C ASN A 118 4.32 -6.09 11.63
N ALA A 119 3.15 -6.48 12.15
CA ALA A 119 2.22 -5.58 12.84
C ALA A 119 2.85 -4.87 14.03
N GLN A 120 3.68 -5.57 14.82
CA GLN A 120 4.35 -4.96 15.97
C GLN A 120 5.31 -3.86 15.53
N SER A 121 6.14 -4.10 14.52
CA SER A 121 7.07 -3.10 13.98
C SER A 121 6.35 -1.87 13.42
N TRP A 122 5.17 -2.07 12.83
CA TRP A 122 4.31 -0.99 12.35
C TRP A 122 3.73 -0.16 13.50
N ILE A 123 3.11 -0.82 14.50
CA ILE A 123 2.51 -0.14 15.65
C ILE A 123 3.56 0.67 16.43
N SER A 124 4.74 0.09 16.66
CA SER A 124 5.82 0.78 17.37
C SER A 124 6.35 2.01 16.64
N SER A 125 6.24 2.07 15.30
CA SER A 125 6.66 3.25 14.53
C SER A 125 5.83 4.51 14.82
N TYR A 126 4.61 4.35 15.37
CA TYR A 126 3.77 5.46 15.82
C TYR A 126 4.12 5.94 17.23
N GLU A 127 4.57 5.04 18.10
CA GLU A 127 4.94 5.38 19.48
C GLU A 127 6.21 6.24 19.54
N ASP A 128 7.11 6.11 18.56
CA ASP A 128 8.33 6.92 18.45
C ASP A 128 8.08 8.37 17.94
N LEU A 129 6.84 8.72 17.61
CA LEU A 129 6.44 10.07 17.15
C LEU A 129 5.82 10.96 18.25
N GLU A 130 5.62 10.42 19.46
CA GLU A 130 5.15 11.15 20.67
C GLU A 130 6.29 11.52 21.63
#